data_AF-A0A9Q4A9L0-F1
#
_entry.id   AF-A0A9Q4A9L0-F1
#
_cell.length_a   1.000
_cell.length_b   1.000
_cell.length_c   1.000
_cell.angle_alpha   90.00
_cell.angle_beta   90.00
_cell.angle_gamma   90.00
#
_symmetry.space_group_name_H-M   'P 1'
#
loop_
_entity.id
_entity.type
_entity.pdbx_description
1 polymer ?
#
loop_
_entity_poly.entity_id
_entity_poly.type
_entity_poly.pdbx_seq_one_letter_code
_entity_poly.pdbx_strand_id
1 'polypeptide(L)'
;YVIANPSADAYFRAERAEPVTAQSCPDFDEWKYGLNKMPFYSGKEKPADIEKNYVKRDITYLLGELDTDRNHPALDKTCAAEAQGPYRLIRGQNYFNYLQKRHPEGLNQRLVIVPKVGHNGDGIFTSPEGQAVLFKPF
;
A
#
# COMPACT_ATOMS: atom_id res chain seq x y z
N TYR A 1 -12.73 2.99 -3.51
CA TYR A 1 -11.65 2.15 -4.07
C TYR A 1 -11.24 1.13 -3.03
N VAL A 2 -10.77 -0.05 -3.47
CA VAL A 2 -10.24 -1.09 -2.60
C VAL A 2 -8.84 -1.46 -3.09
N ILE A 3 -7.88 -1.45 -2.17
CA ILE A 3 -6.52 -1.94 -2.40
C ILE A 3 -6.39 -3.22 -1.58
N ALA A 4 -6.25 -4.36 -2.24
CA ALA A 4 -6.27 -5.68 -1.62
C ALA A 4 -4.91 -6.35 -1.71
N ASN A 5 -4.30 -6.63 -0.55
CA ASN A 5 -3.02 -7.33 -0.42
C ASN A 5 -1.94 -6.91 -1.45
N PRO A 6 -1.63 -5.61 -1.60
CA PRO A 6 -0.60 -5.19 -2.54
C PRO A 6 0.75 -5.73 -2.12
N SER A 7 1.61 -6.02 -3.08
CA SER A 7 2.97 -6.46 -2.77
C SER A 7 3.89 -5.30 -2.35
N ALA A 8 3.56 -4.07 -2.72
CA ALA A 8 4.27 -2.85 -2.33
C ALA A 8 3.34 -1.65 -2.59
N ASP A 9 3.55 -0.56 -1.86
CA ASP A 9 2.81 0.68 -1.97
C ASP A 9 3.70 1.82 -2.49
N ALA A 10 3.10 2.81 -3.15
CA ALA A 10 3.79 4.00 -3.63
C ALA A 10 3.76 5.10 -2.55
N TYR A 11 4.93 5.40 -1.96
CA TYR A 11 5.08 6.45 -0.96
C TYR A 11 5.21 7.82 -1.61
N PHE A 12 4.70 8.86 -0.95
CA PHE A 12 4.79 10.25 -1.42
C PHE A 12 6.11 10.94 -1.04
N ARG A 13 6.92 10.30 -0.19
CA ARG A 13 8.25 10.73 0.24
C ARG A 13 9.16 9.53 0.41
N ALA A 14 10.45 9.78 0.49
CA ALA A 14 11.50 8.81 0.81
C ALA A 14 11.46 8.19 2.23
N GLU A 15 10.38 8.39 3.02
CA GLU A 15 10.24 7.72 4.32
C GLU A 15 9.90 6.25 4.12
N ARG A 16 10.59 5.34 4.81
CA ARG A 16 10.33 3.90 4.77
C ARG A 16 10.25 3.35 6.19
N ALA A 17 9.45 2.30 6.38
CA ALA A 17 9.29 1.67 7.69
C ALA A 17 10.59 0.99 8.14
N GLU A 18 11.28 0.35 7.20
CA GLU A 18 12.66 -0.10 7.34
C GLU A 18 13.56 0.92 6.60
N PRO A 19 14.26 1.81 7.31
CA PRO A 19 15.02 2.89 6.68
C PRO A 19 16.12 2.37 5.75
N VAL A 20 16.19 2.94 4.55
CA VAL A 20 17.23 2.67 3.54
C VAL A 20 17.80 3.97 3.02
N THR A 21 18.96 3.92 2.36
CA THR A 21 19.55 5.08 1.68
C THR A 21 19.63 4.82 0.18
N ALA A 22 19.81 5.87 -0.61
CA ALA A 22 20.06 5.73 -2.05
C ALA A 22 21.35 4.95 -2.37
N GLN A 23 22.25 4.78 -1.41
CA GLN A 23 23.43 3.91 -1.56
C GLN A 23 23.10 2.44 -1.33
N SER A 24 22.28 2.12 -0.31
CA SER A 24 21.93 0.73 0.01
C SER A 24 20.78 0.18 -0.83
N CYS A 25 19.88 1.04 -1.30
CA CYS A 25 18.77 0.69 -2.18
C CYS A 25 18.46 1.89 -3.10
N PRO A 26 19.14 2.02 -4.25
CA PRO A 26 19.06 3.21 -5.09
C PRO A 26 17.66 3.58 -5.57
N ASP A 27 16.87 2.58 -5.94
CA ASP A 27 15.58 2.79 -6.62
C ASP A 27 14.38 2.82 -5.64
N PHE A 28 14.64 2.88 -4.33
CA PHE A 28 13.60 2.72 -3.32
C PHE A 28 12.49 3.76 -3.36
N ASP A 29 12.77 4.96 -3.89
CA ASP A 29 11.83 6.08 -4.02
C ASP A 29 11.45 6.38 -5.48
N GLU A 30 11.87 5.53 -6.40
CA GLU A 30 11.44 5.57 -7.80
C GLU A 30 10.11 4.85 -8.00
N TRP A 31 9.41 5.19 -9.07
CA TRP A 31 8.21 4.47 -9.47
C TRP A 31 8.53 2.97 -9.65
N LYS A 32 7.80 2.05 -9.03
CA LYS A 32 6.47 2.17 -8.40
C LYS A 32 6.46 2.25 -6.87
N TYR A 33 7.61 2.41 -6.21
CA TYR A 33 7.74 2.45 -4.74
C TYR A 33 7.65 3.87 -4.17
N GLY A 34 8.01 4.86 -4.99
CA GLY A 34 7.78 6.28 -4.75
C GLY A 34 7.29 6.98 -6.01
N LEU A 35 7.37 8.32 -6.02
CA LEU A 35 6.94 9.15 -7.14
C LEU A 35 8.09 9.79 -7.92
N ASN A 36 9.34 9.38 -7.68
CA ASN A 36 10.45 9.77 -8.56
C ASN A 36 10.42 8.98 -9.86
N LYS A 37 10.91 9.58 -10.95
CA LYS A 37 10.98 8.95 -12.28
C LYS A 37 9.66 8.28 -12.72
N MET A 38 8.53 8.96 -12.49
CA MET A 38 7.23 8.48 -12.95
C MET A 38 7.25 8.19 -14.48
N PRO A 39 6.54 7.14 -14.92
CA PRO A 39 6.59 6.69 -16.29
C PRO A 39 5.92 7.69 -17.24
N PHE A 40 6.34 7.72 -18.52
CA PHE A 40 5.86 8.72 -19.49
C PHE A 40 4.33 8.84 -19.61
N TYR A 41 3.60 7.75 -19.37
CA TYR A 41 2.14 7.73 -19.42
C TYR A 41 1.47 8.45 -18.24
N SER A 42 2.21 8.89 -17.22
CA SER A 42 1.70 9.78 -16.16
C SER A 42 1.39 11.19 -16.69
N GLY A 43 1.77 11.50 -17.94
CA GLY A 43 1.45 12.77 -18.59
C GLY A 43 2.04 13.96 -17.83
N LYS A 44 1.19 14.90 -17.44
CA LYS A 44 1.59 16.14 -16.74
C LYS A 44 1.34 16.10 -15.22
N GLU A 45 0.98 14.93 -14.68
CA GLU A 45 0.74 14.77 -13.25
C GLU A 45 2.00 15.08 -12.44
N LYS A 46 1.85 15.89 -11.39
CA LYS A 46 2.94 16.22 -10.47
C LYS A 46 2.77 15.41 -9.18
N PRO A 47 3.85 14.99 -8.51
CA PRO A 47 3.76 14.23 -7.27
C PRO A 47 2.85 14.87 -6.20
N ALA A 48 2.91 16.20 -6.05
CA ALA A 48 2.08 16.93 -5.11
C ALA A 48 0.58 16.88 -5.45
N ASP A 49 0.24 16.90 -6.75
CA ASP A 49 -1.16 16.81 -7.21
C ASP A 49 -1.69 15.38 -7.05
N ILE A 50 -0.85 14.37 -7.29
CA ILE A 50 -1.17 12.96 -7.04
C ILE A 50 -1.50 12.75 -5.56
N GLU A 51 -0.64 13.19 -4.66
CA GLU A 51 -0.84 13.08 -3.21
C GLU A 51 -2.14 13.80 -2.78
N LYS A 52 -2.29 15.08 -3.16
CA LYS A 52 -3.47 15.90 -2.84
C LYS A 52 -4.78 15.25 -3.27
N ASN A 53 -4.78 14.59 -4.42
CA ASN A 53 -5.95 13.88 -4.93
C ASN A 53 -6.13 12.52 -4.25
N TYR A 54 -5.05 11.80 -3.97
CA TYR A 54 -5.09 10.47 -3.36
C TYR A 54 -5.70 10.49 -1.96
N VAL A 55 -5.27 11.42 -1.10
CA VAL A 55 -5.68 11.49 0.32
C VAL A 55 -7.17 11.79 0.50
N LYS A 56 -7.81 12.41 -0.50
CA LYS A 56 -9.24 12.71 -0.53
C LYS A 56 -10.11 11.53 -0.99
N ARG A 57 -9.52 10.55 -1.66
CA ARG A 57 -10.26 9.40 -2.17
C ARG A 57 -10.76 8.54 -1.03
N ASP A 58 -11.95 8.00 -1.21
CA ASP A 58 -12.48 6.94 -0.35
C ASP A 58 -11.78 5.62 -0.68
N ILE A 59 -10.79 5.25 0.13
CA ILE A 59 -9.94 4.06 -0.07
C ILE A 59 -10.05 3.14 1.15
N THR A 60 -10.25 1.86 0.89
CA THR A 60 -10.07 0.81 1.90
C THR A 60 -8.87 -0.07 1.55
N TYR A 61 -7.90 -0.15 2.47
CA TYR A 61 -6.81 -1.14 2.45
C TYR A 61 -7.34 -2.41 3.09
N LEU A 62 -7.64 -3.40 2.27
CA LEU A 62 -8.23 -4.66 2.69
C LEU A 62 -7.11 -5.72 2.75
N LEU A 63 -6.71 -6.10 3.95
CA LEU A 63 -5.50 -6.90 4.18
C LEU A 63 -5.83 -8.22 4.85
N GLY A 64 -5.32 -9.33 4.31
CA GLY A 64 -5.46 -10.65 4.93
C GLY A 64 -4.59 -10.78 6.19
N GLU A 65 -5.19 -11.21 7.29
CA GLU A 65 -4.49 -11.45 8.58
C GLU A 65 -3.32 -12.44 8.46
N LEU A 66 -3.39 -13.39 7.52
CA LEU A 66 -2.38 -14.42 7.30
C LEU A 66 -1.51 -14.15 6.07
N ASP A 67 -1.57 -12.97 5.45
CA ASP A 67 -0.68 -12.61 4.32
C ASP A 67 0.72 -12.19 4.85
N THR A 68 1.35 -13.15 5.53
CA THR A 68 2.58 -12.99 6.32
C THR A 68 3.75 -13.84 5.82
N ASP A 69 3.56 -14.59 4.73
CA ASP A 69 4.60 -15.42 4.14
C ASP A 69 5.62 -14.57 3.35
N ARG A 70 6.79 -14.33 3.96
CA ARG A 70 7.93 -13.66 3.32
C ARG A 70 8.47 -14.41 2.09
N ASN A 71 8.27 -15.72 2.02
CA ASN A 71 8.79 -16.54 0.94
C ASN A 71 7.79 -16.70 -0.22
N HIS A 72 6.58 -16.16 -0.10
CA HIS A 72 5.52 -16.29 -1.10
C HIS A 72 6.06 -15.98 -2.52
N PRO A 73 5.78 -16.82 -3.53
CA PRO A 73 6.42 -16.72 -4.84
C PRO A 73 6.09 -15.43 -5.59
N ALA A 74 4.86 -14.91 -5.42
CA ALA A 74 4.43 -13.64 -6.00
C ALA A 74 4.74 -12.39 -5.14
N LEU A 75 5.54 -12.52 -4.08
CA LEU A 75 5.94 -11.37 -3.27
C LEU A 75 7.12 -10.65 -3.94
N ASP A 76 7.03 -9.33 -4.06
CA ASP A 76 8.14 -8.46 -4.44
C ASP A 76 9.20 -8.49 -3.35
N LYS A 77 10.37 -9.03 -3.70
CA LYS A 77 11.53 -9.22 -2.81
C LYS A 77 12.68 -8.26 -3.14
N THR A 78 12.40 -7.22 -3.93
CA THR A 78 13.40 -6.17 -4.19
C THR A 78 13.69 -5.38 -2.91
N CYS A 79 14.87 -4.76 -2.82
CA CYS A 79 15.24 -3.96 -1.65
C CYS A 79 14.21 -2.85 -1.35
N ALA A 80 13.63 -2.27 -2.40
CA ALA A 80 12.66 -1.19 -2.31
C ALA A 80 11.35 -1.64 -1.66
N ALA A 81 10.90 -2.84 -1.98
CA ALA A 81 9.72 -3.45 -1.37
C ALA A 81 10.01 -3.95 0.06
N GLU A 82 11.18 -4.54 0.30
CA GLU A 82 11.61 -4.95 1.65
C GLU A 82 11.74 -3.75 2.61
N ALA A 83 12.08 -2.55 2.10
CA ALA A 83 12.09 -1.31 2.88
C ALA A 83 10.70 -0.95 3.48
N GLN A 84 9.63 -1.52 2.92
CA GLN A 84 8.26 -1.32 3.41
C GLN A 84 7.86 -2.37 4.46
N GLY A 85 8.64 -3.46 4.59
CA GLY A 85 8.44 -4.56 5.53
C GLY A 85 8.60 -5.95 4.88
N PRO A 86 8.64 -7.03 5.68
CA PRO A 86 8.94 -8.39 5.17
C PRO A 86 7.80 -9.12 4.44
N TYR A 87 6.54 -8.70 4.59
CA TYR A 87 5.38 -9.36 3.99
C TYR A 87 4.21 -8.38 3.79
N ARG A 88 3.16 -8.77 3.03
CA ARG A 88 2.14 -7.83 2.55
C ARG A 88 1.31 -7.21 3.65
N LEU A 89 0.92 -7.99 4.67
CA LEU A 89 0.15 -7.47 5.80
C LEU A 89 0.86 -6.29 6.48
N ILE A 90 2.15 -6.45 6.83
CA ILE A 90 2.90 -5.40 7.52
C ILE A 90 3.22 -4.23 6.58
N ARG A 91 3.46 -4.47 5.28
CA ARG A 91 3.65 -3.40 4.28
C ARG A 91 2.42 -2.47 4.22
N GLY A 92 1.23 -3.04 4.08
CA GLY A 92 -0.01 -2.26 4.05
C GLY A 92 -0.30 -1.51 5.35
N GLN A 93 -0.03 -2.13 6.51
CA GLN A 93 -0.13 -1.47 7.82
C GLN A 93 0.86 -0.32 7.96
N ASN A 94 2.11 -0.52 7.56
CA ASN A 94 3.16 0.50 7.58
C ASN A 94 2.81 1.67 6.66
N TYR A 95 2.31 1.40 5.45
CA TYR A 95 1.88 2.44 4.54
C TYR A 95 0.70 3.24 5.09
N PHE A 96 -0.31 2.58 5.66
CA PHE A 96 -1.45 3.28 6.25
C PHE A 96 -1.03 4.15 7.45
N ASN A 97 -0.16 3.63 8.32
CA ASN A 97 0.41 4.41 9.43
C ASN A 97 1.20 5.63 8.94
N TYR A 98 1.98 5.46 7.86
CA TYR A 98 2.67 6.56 7.20
C TYR A 98 1.69 7.64 6.72
N LEU A 99 0.60 7.25 6.05
CA LEU A 99 -0.40 8.20 5.57
C LEU A 99 -1.05 8.96 6.73
N GLN A 100 -1.39 8.27 7.83
CA GLN A 100 -1.99 8.91 9.00
C GLN A 100 -1.06 9.94 9.65
N LYS A 101 0.24 9.61 9.78
CA LYS A 101 1.24 10.55 10.29
C LYS A 101 1.45 11.74 9.35
N ARG A 102 1.39 11.49 8.05
CA ARG A 102 1.60 12.50 7.00
C ARG A 102 0.43 13.47 6.85
N HIS A 103 -0.78 13.00 7.12
CA HIS A 103 -2.03 13.75 7.00
C HIS A 103 -2.78 13.76 8.34
N PRO A 104 -2.23 14.43 9.38
CA PRO A 104 -2.84 14.48 10.70
C PRO A 104 -4.19 15.22 10.71
N GLU A 105 -4.47 16.03 9.69
CA GLU A 105 -5.77 16.66 9.46
C GLU A 105 -6.91 15.67 9.16
N GLY A 106 -6.55 14.43 8.81
CA GLY A 106 -7.48 13.34 8.55
C GLY A 106 -7.39 12.78 7.13
N LEU A 107 -7.81 11.53 6.99
CA LEU A 107 -7.90 10.80 5.73
C LEU A 107 -9.32 10.30 5.52
N ASN A 108 -9.80 10.32 4.28
CA ASN A 108 -11.02 9.59 3.90
C ASN A 108 -10.70 8.11 3.59
N GLN A 109 -9.81 7.51 4.38
CA GLN A 109 -9.26 6.18 4.12
C GLN A 109 -9.29 5.34 5.38
N ARG A 110 -9.32 4.02 5.21
CA ARG A 110 -9.40 3.06 6.32
C ARG A 110 -8.68 1.77 5.98
N LEU A 111 -8.21 1.08 7.01
CA LEU A 111 -7.61 -0.23 6.91
C LEU A 111 -8.52 -1.26 7.57
N VAL A 112 -8.78 -2.36 6.88
CA VAL A 112 -9.62 -3.47 7.34
C VAL A 112 -8.83 -4.75 7.23
N ILE A 113 -8.77 -5.50 8.33
CA ILE A 113 -8.15 -6.83 8.37
C ILE A 113 -9.22 -7.89 8.11
N VAL A 114 -8.94 -8.79 7.18
CA VAL A 114 -9.76 -9.97 6.90
C VAL A 114 -9.20 -11.15 7.71
N PRO A 115 -9.94 -11.66 8.71
CA PRO A 115 -9.44 -12.70 9.60
C PRO A 115 -9.24 -14.02 8.85
N LYS A 116 -8.20 -14.77 9.24
CA LYS A 116 -7.88 -16.12 8.72
C LYS A 116 -7.63 -16.22 7.21
N VAL A 117 -7.39 -15.11 6.51
CA VAL A 117 -7.14 -15.08 5.07
C VAL A 117 -5.70 -14.64 4.77
N GLY A 118 -5.02 -15.35 3.87
CA GLY A 118 -3.67 -15.02 3.38
C GLY A 118 -3.68 -14.27 2.05
N HIS A 119 -2.72 -14.57 1.17
CA HIS A 119 -2.69 -14.02 -0.20
C HIS A 119 -3.69 -14.74 -1.14
N ASN A 120 -4.98 -14.67 -0.80
CA ASN A 120 -6.05 -15.36 -1.52
C ASN A 120 -7.13 -14.36 -1.92
N GLY A 121 -7.24 -14.08 -3.23
CA GLY A 121 -8.19 -13.10 -3.76
C GLY A 121 -9.65 -13.46 -3.46
N ASP A 122 -10.03 -14.72 -3.66
CA ASP A 122 -11.39 -15.20 -3.36
C ASP A 122 -11.71 -14.98 -1.88
N GLY A 123 -10.83 -15.45 -0.99
CA GLY A 123 -10.96 -15.28 0.45
C GLY A 123 -11.06 -13.82 0.88
N ILE A 124 -10.33 -12.91 0.24
CA ILE A 124 -10.41 -11.47 0.54
C ILE A 124 -11.74 -10.87 0.09
N PHE A 125 -12.16 -11.14 -1.15
CA PHE A 125 -13.31 -10.46 -1.73
C PHE A 125 -14.64 -11.10 -1.38
N THR A 126 -14.68 -12.40 -1.06
CA THR A 126 -15.90 -13.10 -0.62
C THR A 126 -16.05 -13.17 0.90
N SER A 127 -15.10 -12.64 1.69
CA SER A 127 -15.27 -12.55 3.15
C SER A 127 -16.40 -11.57 3.52
N PRO A 128 -16.96 -11.66 4.74
CA PRO A 128 -17.89 -10.66 5.25
C PRO A 128 -17.34 -9.23 5.17
N GLU A 129 -16.06 -9.03 5.51
CA GLU A 129 -15.39 -7.72 5.45
C GLU A 129 -15.24 -7.23 4.00
N GLY A 130 -14.82 -8.11 3.09
CA GLY A 130 -14.69 -7.78 1.68
C GLY A 130 -16.02 -7.38 1.05
N GLN A 131 -17.07 -8.16 1.30
CA GLN A 131 -18.42 -7.86 0.83
C GLN A 131 -18.95 -6.53 1.41
N ALA A 132 -18.74 -6.27 2.70
CA ALA A 132 -19.16 -5.02 3.33
C ALA A 132 -18.43 -3.79 2.75
N VAL A 133 -17.15 -3.93 2.41
CA VAL A 133 -16.35 -2.86 1.79
C VAL A 133 -16.76 -2.61 0.34
N LEU A 134 -17.06 -3.66 -0.42
CA LEU A 134 -17.43 -3.56 -1.84
C LEU A 134 -18.87 -3.06 -2.03
N PHE A 135 -19.80 -3.55 -1.22
CA PHE A 135 -21.24 -3.36 -1.39
C PHE A 135 -21.83 -2.62 -0.19
N LYS A 136 -21.25 -1.45 0.14
CA LYS A 136 -21.76 -0.59 1.23
C LYS A 136 -23.29 -0.61 1.25
N PRO A 137 -23.93 -0.80 2.43
CA PRO A 137 -25.39 -0.75 2.51
C PRO A 137 -25.87 0.57 1.91
N PHE A 138 -26.88 0.47 1.05
CA PHE A 138 -27.52 1.58 0.33
C PHE A 138 -28.00 2.67 1.29
#